data_AF-A0A8K0IFX0-F1
#
_entry.id   AF-A0A8K0IFX0-F1
#
_cell.length_a   1.000
_cell.length_b   1.000
_cell.length_c   1.000
_cell.angle_alpha   90.00
_cell.angle_beta   90.00
_cell.angle_gamma   90.00
#
_symmetry.space_group_name_H-M   'P 1'
#
loop_
_entity.id
_entity.type
_entity.pdbx_description
1 polymer ?
#
loop_
_entity_poly.entity_id
_entity_poly.type
_entity_poly.pdbx_seq_one_letter_code
_entity_poly.pdbx_strand_id
1 'polypeptide(L)'
;MAAVKAGAGDHSDYDRAKELKEFDDTKARVQGLVESGVAKIPRIFINAPEDRQKPSSGAPTALQVPVIDLLLVSNGIFKTVEHRVLASREGPRLSAALFLYPSIDE
;
A
#
# COMPACT_ATOMS: atom_id res chain seq x y z
N MET A 1 9.51 -12.79 32.22
CA MET A 1 9.47 -11.34 32.49
C MET A 1 10.76 -10.73 31.96
N ALA A 2 10.70 -10.00 30.84
CA ALA A 2 11.85 -9.28 30.30
C ALA A 2 11.50 -7.80 30.26
N ALA A 3 12.31 -6.98 30.92
CA ALA A 3 12.09 -5.56 31.13
C ALA A 3 12.28 -4.78 29.82
N VAL A 4 11.31 -3.93 29.48
CA VAL A 4 11.44 -2.95 28.41
C VAL A 4 12.24 -1.75 28.93
N LYS A 5 13.45 -1.55 28.41
CA LYS A 5 14.25 -0.36 28.68
C LYS A 5 13.85 0.75 27.71
N ALA A 6 13.33 1.84 28.26
CA ALA A 6 13.13 3.08 27.51
C ALA A 6 14.50 3.76 27.29
N GLY A 7 14.84 4.03 26.03
CA GLY A 7 16.01 4.81 25.64
C GLY A 7 15.59 6.02 24.83
N ALA A 8 15.92 7.21 25.34
CA ALA A 8 15.82 8.50 24.67
C ALA A 8 16.71 8.54 23.42
N GLY A 9 16.35 9.41 22.45
CA GLY A 9 16.93 9.43 21.11
C GLY A 9 18.43 9.70 21.05
N ASP A 10 19.12 8.89 20.26
CA ASP A 10 20.43 9.18 19.66
C ASP A 10 20.33 8.93 18.14
N HIS A 11 20.90 9.84 17.35
CA HIS A 11 20.91 9.83 15.89
C HIS A 11 22.30 9.41 15.41
N SER A 12 22.69 8.14 15.61
CA SER A 12 23.92 7.65 14.96
C SER A 12 24.07 6.14 14.76
N ASP A 13 23.17 5.27 15.22
CA ASP A 13 23.34 3.82 15.06
C ASP A 13 22.04 3.08 14.68
N TYR A 14 21.14 3.80 14.00
CA TYR A 14 19.91 3.23 13.46
C TYR A 14 20.16 2.62 12.08
N ASP A 15 20.47 1.32 12.03
CA ASP A 15 20.59 0.58 10.78
C ASP A 15 19.21 0.06 10.33
N ARG A 16 18.52 0.87 9.52
CA ARG A 16 17.24 0.51 8.91
C ARG A 16 17.31 -0.79 8.12
N ALA A 17 18.44 -1.10 7.49
CA ALA A 17 18.58 -2.29 6.65
C ALA A 17 18.63 -3.56 7.53
N LYS A 18 19.32 -3.48 8.67
CA LYS A 18 19.35 -4.56 9.67
C LYS A 18 17.96 -4.84 10.25
N GLU A 19 17.24 -3.81 10.70
CA GLU A 19 15.88 -3.98 11.23
C GLU A 19 14.91 -4.51 10.17
N LEU A 20 15.02 -4.05 8.92
CA LEU A 20 14.16 -4.53 7.84
C LEU A 20 14.43 -6.00 7.54
N LYS A 21 15.69 -6.42 7.54
CA LYS A 21 16.08 -7.82 7.38
C LYS A 21 15.52 -8.68 8.50
N GLU A 22 15.72 -8.26 9.76
CA GLU A 22 15.18 -8.99 10.93
C GLU A 22 13.65 -9.10 10.86
N PHE A 23 12.97 -8.04 10.43
CA PHE A 23 11.53 -8.03 10.22
C PHE A 23 11.09 -8.99 9.11
N ASP A 24 11.72 -8.97 7.94
CA ASP A 24 11.40 -9.85 6.82
C ASP A 24 11.72 -11.32 7.13
N ASP A 25 12.73 -11.58 7.94
CA ASP A 25 13.11 -12.92 8.41
C ASP A 25 12.03 -13.52 9.32
N THR A 26 11.23 -12.72 10.04
CA THR A 26 10.10 -13.22 10.82
C THR A 26 9.01 -13.87 9.98
N LYS A 27 8.93 -13.55 8.68
CA LYS A 27 7.86 -13.94 7.74
C LYS A 27 6.43 -13.58 8.15
N ALA A 28 6.24 -13.04 9.36
CA ALA A 28 4.94 -12.65 9.89
C ALA A 28 4.45 -11.32 9.27
N ARG A 29 5.35 -10.58 8.61
CA ARG A 29 5.08 -9.31 7.94
C ARG A 29 4.36 -8.34 8.89
N VAL A 30 3.57 -7.42 8.33
CA VAL A 30 2.82 -6.43 9.11
C VAL A 30 1.69 -7.09 9.92
N GLN A 31 1.20 -8.27 9.49
CA GLN A 31 0.17 -9.00 10.24
C GLN A 31 0.67 -9.39 11.64
N GLY A 32 1.86 -9.97 11.75
CA GLY A 32 2.44 -10.32 13.05
C GLY A 32 2.67 -9.12 13.97
N LEU A 33 2.95 -7.95 13.38
CA LEU A 33 3.06 -6.71 14.16
C LEU A 33 1.72 -6.31 14.78
N VAL A 34 0.62 -6.43 14.02
CA VAL A 34 -0.73 -6.12 14.50
C VAL A 34 -1.15 -7.10 15.60
N GLU A 35 -0.95 -8.39 15.38
CA GLU A 35 -1.30 -9.45 16.33
C GLU A 35 -0.50 -9.39 17.63
N SER A 36 0.74 -8.88 17.58
CA SER A 36 1.59 -8.68 18.78
C SER A 36 1.07 -7.60 19.74
N GLY A 37 0.10 -6.77 19.33
CA GLY A 37 -0.45 -5.70 20.17
C GLY A 37 0.52 -4.54 20.41
N VAL A 38 1.48 -4.32 19.50
CA VAL A 38 2.47 -3.25 19.62
C VAL A 38 1.78 -1.87 19.73
N ALA A 39 2.11 -1.13 20.80
CA ALA A 39 1.57 0.20 21.07
C ALA A 39 2.30 1.34 20.34
N LYS A 40 3.49 1.07 19.77
CA LYS A 40 4.35 2.07 19.12
C LYS A 40 4.84 1.57 17.77
N ILE A 41 4.64 2.36 16.73
CA ILE A 41 5.07 2.03 15.37
C ILE A 41 6.60 1.89 15.31
N PRO A 42 7.15 0.76 14.83
CA PRO A 42 8.58 0.59 14.60
C PRO A 42 9.13 1.64 13.62
N ARG A 43 10.36 2.09 13.86
CA ARG A 43 11.01 3.16 13.09
C ARG A 43 11.16 2.83 11.60
N ILE A 44 11.24 1.55 11.21
CA ILE A 44 11.32 1.12 9.79
C ILE A 44 10.12 1.56 8.96
N PHE A 45 8.96 1.76 9.59
CA PHE A 45 7.71 2.20 8.95
C PHE A 45 7.49 3.71 8.99
N ILE A 46 8.41 4.46 9.59
CA ILE A 46 8.31 5.92 9.67
C ILE A 46 9.15 6.51 8.54
N ASN A 47 8.50 7.14 7.56
CA ASN A 47 9.19 7.86 6.50
C ASN A 47 10.03 9.01 7.06
N ALA A 48 11.17 9.24 6.42
CA ALA A 48 11.99 10.43 6.63
C ALA A 48 11.10 11.68 6.48
N PRO A 49 11.33 12.74 7.27
CA PRO A 49 10.47 13.91 7.28
C PRO A 49 10.30 14.57 5.90
N GLU A 50 11.31 14.45 5.03
CA GLU A 50 11.29 14.88 3.63
C GLU A 50 10.40 14.03 2.71
N ASP A 51 10.27 12.73 3.00
CA ASP A 51 9.42 11.77 2.26
C ASP A 51 8.00 11.66 2.83
N ARG A 52 7.69 12.42 3.88
CA ARG A 52 6.34 12.47 4.43
C ARG A 52 5.46 13.20 3.43
N GLN A 53 4.65 12.45 2.69
CA GLN A 53 3.54 13.03 1.95
C GLN A 53 2.67 13.78 2.96
N LYS A 54 2.72 15.12 2.91
CA LYS A 54 1.75 15.96 3.60
C LYS A 54 0.40 15.53 3.04
N PRO A 55 -0.59 15.13 3.88
CA PRO A 55 -1.92 14.84 3.38
C PRO A 55 -2.33 16.06 2.56
N SER A 56 -2.50 15.86 1.24
CA SER A 56 -2.94 16.92 0.35
C SER A 56 -4.26 17.39 0.95
N SER A 57 -4.31 18.67 1.32
CA SER A 57 -5.49 19.23 1.97
C SER A 57 -6.65 19.13 0.99
N GLY A 58 -7.48 18.10 1.14
CA GLY A 58 -8.87 18.04 0.69
C GLY A 58 -9.18 18.43 -0.75
N ALA A 59 -8.22 18.45 -1.68
CA ALA A 59 -8.57 18.51 -3.09
C ALA A 59 -8.98 17.08 -3.45
N PRO A 60 -10.24 16.83 -3.85
CA PRO A 60 -10.57 15.55 -4.46
C PRO A 60 -9.70 15.44 -5.69
N THR A 61 -8.63 14.66 -5.61
CA THR A 61 -7.98 14.13 -6.79
C THR A 61 -9.11 13.42 -7.52
N ALA A 62 -9.47 13.90 -8.72
CA ALA A 62 -10.45 13.26 -9.59
C ALA A 62 -9.87 11.94 -10.12
N LEU A 63 -9.55 11.03 -9.19
CA LEU A 63 -8.97 9.73 -9.41
C LEU A 63 -10.16 8.82 -9.73
N GLN A 64 -10.52 8.79 -11.01
CA GLN A 64 -11.53 7.87 -11.52
C GLN A 64 -10.86 6.51 -11.71
N VAL A 65 -11.09 5.60 -10.77
CA VAL A 65 -10.74 4.19 -10.93
C VAL A 65 -11.91 3.53 -11.68
N PRO A 66 -11.73 3.08 -12.94
CA PRO A 66 -12.80 2.43 -13.68
C PRO A 66 -13.14 1.09 -13.04
N VAL A 67 -14.43 0.88 -12.74
CA VAL A 67 -14.96 -0.39 -12.25
C VAL A 67 -15.66 -1.10 -13.41
N ILE A 68 -15.27 -2.34 -13.68
CA ILE A 68 -15.87 -3.19 -14.70
C ILE A 68 -16.59 -4.33 -13.97
N ASP A 69 -17.91 -4.40 -14.10
CA ASP A 69 -18.67 -5.54 -13.59
C ASP A 69 -18.60 -6.69 -14.60
N LEU A 70 -17.76 -7.69 -14.30
CA LEU A 70 -17.50 -8.83 -15.17
C LEU A 70 -18.50 -9.98 -14.99
N LEU A 71 -19.30 -9.99 -13.93
CA LEU A 71 -20.10 -11.16 -13.52
C LEU A 71 -21.55 -10.82 -13.14
N LEU A 72 -22.00 -9.58 -13.38
CA LEU A 72 -23.32 -9.10 -12.99
C LEU A 72 -23.58 -9.18 -11.47
N VAL A 73 -22.53 -9.37 -10.67
CA VAL A 73 -22.60 -9.60 -9.21
C VAL A 73 -23.23 -8.40 -8.51
N SER A 74 -23.13 -7.21 -9.12
CA SER A 74 -23.67 -5.99 -8.55
C SER A 74 -25.16 -5.76 -8.84
N ASN A 75 -25.87 -6.67 -9.53
CA ASN A 75 -27.27 -6.49 -9.91
C ASN A 75 -27.56 -5.12 -10.59
N GLY A 76 -26.60 -4.63 -11.39
CA GLY A 76 -26.73 -3.35 -12.11
C GLY A 76 -26.46 -2.10 -11.29
N ILE A 77 -25.98 -2.23 -10.05
CA ILE A 77 -25.55 -1.09 -9.21
C ILE A 77 -24.30 -0.44 -9.80
N PHE A 78 -23.39 -1.23 -10.38
CA PHE A 78 -22.25 -0.71 -11.12
C PHE A 78 -22.46 -0.88 -12.62
N LYS A 79 -22.27 0.22 -13.37
CA LYS A 79 -22.34 0.21 -14.83
C LYS A 79 -20.93 0.11 -15.40
N THR A 80 -20.71 -0.89 -16.25
CA THR A 80 -19.48 -0.99 -17.04
C THR A 80 -19.37 0.21 -17.97
N VAL A 81 -18.23 0.90 -17.92
CA VAL A 81 -17.92 2.03 -18.79
C VAL A 81 -17.06 1.53 -19.95
N GLU A 82 -17.46 1.82 -21.19
CA GLU A 82 -16.60 1.60 -22.33
C GLU A 82 -15.43 2.60 -22.32
N HIS A 83 -14.19 2.10 -22.24
CA HIS A 83 -13.00 2.90 -22.38
C HIS A 83 -12.30 2.62 -23.72
N ARG A 84 -12.09 3.67 -24.52
CA ARG A 84 -11.29 3.62 -25.76
C ARG A 84 -9.96 4.32 -25.53
N VAL A 85 -8.86 3.65 -25.86
CA VAL A 85 -7.52 4.25 -25.82
C VAL A 85 -7.16 4.71 -27.23
N LEU A 86 -6.94 6.02 -27.40
CA LEU A 86 -6.47 6.56 -28.67
C LEU A 86 -4.97 6.26 -28.84
N ALA A 87 -4.60 5.74 -30.00
CA ALA A 87 -3.21 5.65 -30.41
C ALA A 87 -2.71 7.06 -30.80
N SER A 88 -1.68 7.57 -30.11
CA SER A 88 -0.98 8.80 -30.50
C SER A 88 0.38 8.45 -31.09
N ARG A 89 0.85 9.28 -32.03
CA ARG A 89 2.20 9.22 -32.59
C ARG A 89 3.24 9.99 -31.76
N GLU A 90 2.82 10.68 -30.70
CA GLU A 90 3.71 11.41 -29.80
C GLU A 90 4.41 10.45 -28.83
N GLY A 91 5.44 9.77 -29.33
CA GLY A 91 6.39 8.97 -28.54
C GLY A 91 5.87 7.60 -28.03
N PRO A 92 6.76 6.79 -27.42
CA PRO A 92 6.40 5.49 -26.88
C PRO A 92 5.40 5.62 -25.72
N ARG A 93 4.27 4.92 -25.80
CA ARG A 93 3.30 4.81 -24.70
C ARG A 93 3.43 3.44 -24.02
N LEU A 94 3.61 3.45 -22.71
CA LEU A 94 3.59 2.25 -21.85
C LEU A 94 2.30 2.23 -21.04
N SER A 95 1.58 1.11 -21.06
CA SER A 95 0.38 0.91 -20.24
C SER A 95 0.37 -0.50 -19.66
N ALA A 96 -0.03 -0.62 -18.39
CA ALA A 96 -0.25 -1.90 -17.72
C ALA A 96 -1.73 -2.01 -17.31
N ALA A 97 -2.33 -3.17 -17.54
CA ALA A 97 -3.69 -3.48 -17.14
C ALA A 97 -3.68 -4.64 -16.13
N LEU A 98 -4.47 -4.54 -15.06
CA LEU A 98 -4.65 -5.59 -14.06
C LEU A 98 -6.13 -6.00 -14.06
N PHE A 99 -6.39 -7.24 -14.46
CA PHE A 99 -7.74 -7.83 -14.43
C PHE A 99 -7.84 -8.76 -13.23
N LEU A 100 -8.80 -8.51 -12.35
CA LEU A 100 -9.06 -9.33 -11.17
C LEU A 100 -10.29 -10.21 -11.46
N TYR A 101 -10.14 -11.51 -11.26
CA TYR A 101 -11.24 -12.48 -11.35
C TYR A 101 -11.51 -13.03 -9.94
N PRO A 102 -12.76 -13.07 -9.48
CA PRO A 102 -13.07 -13.73 -8.23
C PRO A 102 -12.88 -15.24 -8.40
N SER A 103 -12.37 -15.89 -7.35
CA SER A 103 -12.38 -17.35 -7.26
C SER A 103 -13.83 -17.79 -7.08
N ILE A 104 -14.35 -18.55 -8.05
CA ILE A 104 -15.62 -19.25 -7.88
C ILE A 104 -15.23 -20.60 -7.32
N ASP A 105 -15.38 -20.76 -6.00
CA ASP A 105 -15.27 -22.08 -5.39
C ASP A 105 -16.54 -22.86 -5.75
N GLU A 106 -16.36 -24.05 -6.34
CA GLU A 106 -17.41 -24.92 -6.88
C GLU A 106 -18.28 -25.57 -5.78
#